data_AF-A0AAF0CG73-F1
#
_entry.id   AF-A0AAF0CG73-F1
#
_cell.length_a   1.000
_cell.length_b   1.000
_cell.length_c   1.000
_cell.angle_alpha   90.00
_cell.angle_beta   90.00
_cell.angle_gamma   90.00
#
_symmetry.space_group_name_H-M   'P 1'
#
loop_
_entity.id
_entity.type
_entity.pdbx_description
1 polymer ?
#
loop_
_entity_poly.entity_id
_entity_poly.type
_entity_poly.pdbx_seq_one_letter_code
_entity_poly.pdbx_strand_id
1 'polypeptide(L)'
;MIRISTIFLCIILAAAAFGRYRAEVSVRELREEIDRIETSQVEEIRSIQMLRAEIAYLENPERLARIADTKTDLRPSTGDQLMGVREFALAFGLEDAGEDAGSEPDNTILNAMAMAQLTGSQLTASQSAGTEQVNSR
;
A
#
# COMPACT_ATOMS: atom_id res chain seq x y z
N MET A 1 47.24 -53.07 8.54
CA MET A 1 45.97 -52.39 8.90
C MET A 1 46.16 -50.91 9.26
N ILE A 2 47.29 -50.48 9.86
CA ILE A 2 47.59 -49.05 10.15
C ILE A 2 47.59 -48.12 8.92
N ARG A 3 48.09 -48.59 7.76
CA ARG A 3 48.23 -47.73 6.57
C ARG A 3 46.89 -47.30 5.96
N ILE A 4 45.85 -48.12 6.11
CA ILE A 4 44.51 -47.81 5.60
C ILE A 4 43.84 -46.78 6.50
N SER A 5 43.98 -46.90 7.84
CA SER A 5 43.40 -45.92 8.76
C SER A 5 44.05 -44.55 8.64
N THR A 6 45.37 -44.47 8.37
CA THR A 6 46.06 -43.19 8.13
C THR A 6 45.58 -42.52 6.85
N ILE A 7 45.39 -43.27 5.77
CA ILE A 7 44.87 -42.73 4.50
C ILE A 7 43.44 -42.21 4.72
N PHE A 8 42.60 -42.97 5.41
CA PHE A 8 41.23 -42.57 5.70
C PHE A 8 41.16 -41.29 6.54
N LEU A 9 42.01 -41.19 7.57
CA LEU A 9 42.10 -40.00 8.41
C LEU A 9 42.61 -38.77 7.62
N CYS A 10 43.60 -38.95 6.74
CA CYS A 10 44.06 -37.88 5.85
C CYS A 10 42.95 -37.38 4.92
N ILE A 11 42.12 -38.28 4.38
CA ILE A 11 40.99 -37.90 3.51
C ILE A 11 39.95 -37.09 4.29
N ILE A 12 39.59 -37.51 5.51
CA ILE A 12 38.66 -36.76 6.36
C ILE A 12 39.21 -35.36 6.66
N LEU A 13 40.50 -35.25 6.99
CA LEU A 13 41.14 -33.98 7.30
C LEU A 13 41.18 -33.06 6.08
N ALA A 14 41.47 -33.61 4.89
CA ALA A 14 41.41 -32.89 3.62
C ALA A 14 39.98 -32.42 3.29
N ALA A 15 38.98 -33.26 3.51
CA ALA A 15 37.57 -32.91 3.31
C ALA A 15 37.12 -31.79 4.27
N ALA A 16 37.54 -31.85 5.53
CA ALA A 16 37.26 -30.80 6.52
C ALA A 16 37.91 -29.46 6.12
N ALA A 17 39.16 -29.47 5.67
CA ALA A 17 39.84 -28.28 5.18
C ALA A 17 39.15 -27.69 3.94
N PHE A 18 38.74 -28.55 3.00
CA PHE A 18 38.04 -28.15 1.79
C PHE A 18 36.64 -27.58 2.07
N GLY A 19 35.88 -28.21 2.98
CA GLY A 19 34.57 -27.72 3.42
C GLY A 19 34.66 -26.34 4.05
N ARG A 20 35.67 -26.10 4.88
CA ARG A 20 35.93 -24.78 5.48
C ARG A 20 36.30 -23.73 4.42
N TYR A 21 37.13 -24.09 3.45
CA TYR A 21 37.51 -23.19 2.36
C TYR A 21 36.30 -22.79 1.50
N ARG A 22 35.44 -23.76 1.15
CA ARG A 22 34.20 -23.50 0.39
C ARG A 22 33.25 -22.56 1.13
N ALA A 23 33.08 -22.75 2.44
CA ALA A 23 32.21 -21.89 3.25
C ALA A 23 32.71 -20.44 3.27
N GLU A 24 34.02 -20.21 3.35
CA GLU A 24 34.58 -18.87 3.35
C GLU A 24 34.42 -18.17 2.01
N VAL A 25 34.58 -18.90 0.90
CA VAL A 25 34.37 -18.36 -0.46
C VAL A 25 32.92 -17.96 -0.67
N SER A 26 31.96 -18.83 -0.32
CA SER A 26 30.54 -18.50 -0.47
C SER A 26 30.12 -17.31 0.37
N VAL A 27 30.64 -17.15 1.59
CA VAL A 27 30.35 -15.97 2.42
C VAL A 27 30.92 -14.69 1.82
N ARG A 28 32.08 -14.75 1.14
CA ARG A 28 32.65 -13.59 0.46
C ARG A 28 31.82 -13.17 -0.75
N GLU A 29 31.40 -14.13 -1.58
CA GLU A 29 30.53 -13.87 -2.73
C GLU A 29 29.18 -13.27 -2.31
N LEU A 30 28.54 -13.84 -1.28
CA LEU A 30 27.27 -13.31 -0.76
C LEU A 30 27.42 -11.89 -0.18
N ARG A 31 28.55 -11.58 0.46
CA ARG A 31 28.82 -10.22 0.96
C ARG A 31 29.02 -9.22 -0.17
N GLU A 32 29.76 -9.60 -1.20
CA GLU A 32 29.97 -8.75 -2.37
C GLU A 32 28.66 -8.45 -3.11
N GLU A 33 27.76 -9.44 -3.16
CA GLU A 33 26.43 -9.26 -3.75
C GLU A 33 25.53 -8.34 -2.91
N ILE A 34 25.57 -8.46 -1.58
CA ILE A 34 24.86 -7.54 -0.67
C ILE A 34 25.37 -6.10 -0.83
N ASP A 35 26.70 -5.90 -0.81
CA ASP A 35 27.30 -4.58 -0.97
C ASP A 35 26.94 -3.95 -2.33
N ARG A 36 26.88 -4.76 -3.38
CA ARG A 36 26.44 -4.32 -4.71
C ARG A 36 24.98 -3.85 -4.69
N ILE A 37 24.09 -4.62 -4.06
CA ILE A 37 22.65 -4.30 -3.98
C ILE A 37 22.42 -3.05 -3.12
N GLU A 38 23.13 -2.91 -2.00
CA GLU A 38 23.03 -1.72 -1.16
C GLU A 38 23.49 -0.47 -1.91
N THR A 39 24.59 -0.59 -2.66
CA THR A 39 25.11 0.50 -3.50
C THR A 39 24.10 0.87 -4.60
N SER A 40 23.46 -0.10 -5.26
CA SER A 40 22.44 0.19 -6.27
C SER A 40 21.18 0.84 -5.67
N GLN A 41 20.77 0.41 -4.47
CA GLN A 41 19.62 1.00 -3.78
C GLN A 41 19.85 2.48 -3.44
N VAL A 42 21.04 2.83 -2.96
CA VAL A 42 21.38 4.24 -2.67
C VAL A 42 21.30 5.11 -3.92
N GLU A 43 21.77 4.59 -5.06
CA GLU A 43 21.75 5.34 -6.32
C GLU A 43 20.32 5.49 -6.87
N GLU A 44 19.49 4.46 -6.76
CA GLU A 44 18.08 4.53 -7.12
C GLU A 44 17.29 5.52 -6.25
N ILE A 45 17.56 5.57 -4.95
CA ILE A 45 16.90 6.55 -4.06
C ILE A 45 17.27 7.98 -4.47
N ARG A 46 18.52 8.23 -4.86
CA ARG A 46 18.95 9.55 -5.35
C ARG A 46 18.25 9.94 -6.63
N SER A 47 18.11 9.02 -7.58
CA SER A 47 17.41 9.29 -8.84
C SER A 47 15.93 9.60 -8.61
N ILE A 48 15.27 8.89 -7.70
CA ILE A 48 13.88 9.18 -7.30
C ILE A 48 13.76 10.58 -6.69
N GLN A 49 14.68 10.97 -5.82
CA GLN A 49 14.65 12.32 -5.22
C GLN A 49 14.86 13.42 -6.24
N MET A 50 15.79 13.23 -7.18
CA MET A 50 16.02 14.17 -8.28
C MET A 50 14.76 14.28 -9.16
N LEU A 51 14.16 13.15 -9.52
CA LEU A 51 12.96 13.12 -10.35
C LEU A 51 11.76 13.75 -9.64
N ARG A 52 11.60 13.52 -8.33
CA ARG A 52 10.59 14.20 -7.51
C ARG A 52 10.81 15.71 -7.47
N ALA A 53 12.06 16.17 -7.37
CA ALA A 53 12.37 17.59 -7.42
C ALA A 53 12.05 18.20 -8.80
N GLU A 54 12.32 17.45 -9.87
CA GLU A 54 11.97 17.86 -11.23
C GLU A 54 10.46 17.93 -11.43
N ILE A 55 9.71 16.93 -10.97
CA ILE A 55 8.24 16.94 -10.98
C ILE A 55 7.71 18.13 -10.18
N ALA A 56 8.21 18.36 -8.96
CA ALA A 56 7.81 19.51 -8.16
C ALA A 56 8.10 20.85 -8.85
N TYR A 57 9.17 20.92 -9.64
CA TYR A 57 9.49 22.09 -10.46
C TYR A 57 8.55 22.24 -11.68
N LEU A 58 8.18 21.14 -12.32
CA LEU A 58 7.25 21.13 -13.46
C LEU A 58 5.81 21.44 -13.03
N GLU A 59 5.40 20.94 -11.86
CA GLU A 59 4.07 21.13 -11.27
C GLU A 59 3.92 22.45 -10.51
N ASN A 60 4.96 23.31 -10.48
CA ASN A 60 4.88 24.59 -9.79
C ASN A 60 3.74 25.44 -10.40
N PRO A 61 2.64 25.71 -9.64
CA PRO A 61 1.44 26.33 -10.17
C PRO A 61 1.69 27.76 -10.65
N GLU A 62 2.61 28.48 -10.02
CA GLU A 62 2.93 29.87 -10.34
C GLU A 62 3.80 29.97 -11.61
N ARG A 63 4.58 28.92 -11.91
CA ARG A 63 5.30 28.78 -13.18
C ARG A 63 4.35 28.34 -14.29
N LEU A 64 3.45 27.39 -14.02
CA LEU A 64 2.42 26.96 -14.96
C LEU A 64 1.46 28.10 -15.32
N ALA A 65 1.05 28.93 -14.35
CA ALA A 65 0.23 30.11 -14.59
C ALA A 65 0.93 31.11 -15.52
N ARG A 66 2.23 31.38 -15.30
CA ARG A 66 3.03 32.24 -16.19
C ARG A 66 3.19 31.67 -17.60
N ILE A 67 3.39 30.36 -17.72
CA ILE A 67 3.50 29.68 -19.03
C ILE A 67 2.16 29.74 -19.74
N ALA A 68 1.05 29.46 -19.05
CA ALA A 68 -0.30 29.59 -19.60
C ALA A 68 -0.53 31.02 -20.10
N ASP A 69 -0.27 32.04 -19.28
CA ASP A 69 -0.44 33.45 -19.68
C ASP A 69 0.43 33.86 -20.89
N THR A 70 1.62 33.27 -21.02
CA THR A 70 2.54 33.57 -22.15
C THR A 70 2.24 32.78 -23.41
N LYS A 71 1.73 31.55 -23.29
CA LYS A 71 1.59 30.59 -24.40
C LYS A 71 0.15 30.35 -24.82
N THR A 72 -0.81 30.81 -24.03
CA THR A 72 -2.23 30.77 -24.33
C THR A 72 -2.81 32.14 -24.00
N ASP A 73 -3.54 32.76 -24.92
CA ASP A 73 -4.32 34.00 -24.65
C ASP A 73 -5.53 33.73 -23.73
N LEU A 74 -5.45 32.68 -22.89
CA LEU A 74 -6.51 32.19 -22.04
C LEU A 74 -6.35 32.78 -20.65
N ARG A 75 -7.35 33.56 -20.23
CA ARG A 75 -7.43 34.10 -18.88
C ARG A 75 -7.77 32.99 -17.87
N PRO A 76 -7.22 32.99 -16.64
CA PRO A 76 -7.53 31.98 -15.63
C PRO A 76 -9.04 31.84 -15.41
N SER A 77 -9.55 30.61 -15.44
CA SER A 77 -10.96 30.32 -15.15
C SER A 77 -11.22 30.60 -13.66
N THR A 78 -11.99 31.64 -13.38
CA THR A 78 -12.47 31.95 -12.02
C THR A 78 -13.68 31.08 -11.71
N GLY A 79 -13.92 30.77 -10.43
CA GLY A 79 -15.08 29.95 -10.02
C GLY A 79 -16.43 30.43 -10.55
N ASP A 80 -16.58 31.75 -10.77
CA ASP A 80 -17.74 32.36 -11.43
C ASP A 80 -17.98 31.92 -12.89
N GLN A 81 -16.97 31.37 -13.56
CA GLN A 81 -17.09 30.87 -14.94
C GLN A 81 -17.50 29.39 -14.99
N LEU A 82 -17.48 28.69 -13.87
CA LEU A 82 -17.89 27.29 -13.77
C LEU A 82 -19.39 27.24 -13.48
N MET A 83 -20.18 26.88 -14.48
CA MET A 83 -21.61 26.60 -14.26
C MET A 83 -21.76 25.46 -13.26
N GLY A 84 -22.61 25.65 -12.26
CA GLY A 84 -22.97 24.58 -11.32
C GLY A 84 -23.66 23.44 -12.06
N VAL A 85 -23.49 22.20 -11.59
CA VAL A 85 -24.02 20.97 -12.23
C VAL A 85 -25.52 21.07 -12.55
N ARG A 86 -26.30 21.68 -11.64
CA ARG A 86 -27.74 21.91 -11.85
C ARG A 86 -28.02 22.93 -12.94
N GLU A 87 -27.24 24.00 -13.01
CA GLU A 87 -27.39 25.05 -14.02
C GLU A 87 -26.96 24.57 -15.41
N PHE A 88 -25.92 23.72 -15.46
CA PHE A 88 -25.54 22.98 -16.66
C PHE A 88 -26.66 22.03 -17.13
N ALA A 89 -27.23 21.23 -16.23
CA ALA A 89 -28.32 20.32 -16.58
C ALA A 89 -29.53 21.08 -17.16
N LEU A 90 -29.89 22.20 -16.54
CA LEU A 90 -30.96 23.08 -17.04
C LEU A 90 -30.62 23.72 -18.39
N ALA A 91 -29.39 24.22 -18.58
CA ALA A 91 -28.95 24.85 -19.83
C ALA A 91 -28.92 23.87 -21.02
N PHE A 92 -28.66 22.59 -20.75
CA PHE A 92 -28.62 21.53 -21.76
C PHE A 92 -29.93 20.74 -21.88
N GLY A 93 -31.00 21.15 -21.19
CA GLY A 93 -32.32 20.50 -21.26
C GLY A 93 -32.37 19.11 -20.65
N LEU A 94 -31.43 18.77 -19.74
CA LEU A 94 -31.50 17.57 -18.92
C LEU A 94 -32.38 17.88 -17.70
N GLU A 95 -33.70 17.83 -17.89
CA GLU A 95 -34.69 18.06 -16.83
C GLU A 95 -34.66 17.02 -15.70
N ASP A 96 -33.89 15.92 -15.86
CA ASP A 96 -33.91 14.77 -14.95
C ASP A 96 -32.59 14.47 -14.22
N ALA A 97 -31.61 15.39 -14.23
CA ALA A 97 -30.34 15.18 -13.51
C ALA A 97 -30.42 15.51 -12.00
N GLY A 98 -31.62 15.54 -11.41
CA GLY A 98 -31.89 16.32 -10.21
C GLY A 98 -32.76 15.71 -9.12
N GLU A 99 -33.13 14.43 -9.20
CA GLU A 99 -33.90 13.73 -8.17
C GLU A 99 -33.20 12.47 -7.62
N ASP A 100 -31.88 12.50 -7.36
CA ASP A 100 -31.30 11.51 -6.43
C ASP A 100 -29.93 11.88 -5.82
N ALA A 101 -29.69 13.17 -5.57
CA ALA A 101 -28.49 13.61 -4.87
C ALA A 101 -28.85 14.49 -3.66
N GLY A 102 -29.40 13.83 -2.63
CA GLY A 102 -29.25 14.26 -1.24
C GLY A 102 -30.42 15.03 -0.64
N SER A 103 -31.35 14.32 -0.01
CA SER A 103 -31.95 14.69 1.29
C SER A 103 -32.76 13.51 1.87
N GLU A 104 -32.11 12.37 2.13
CA GLU A 104 -32.42 11.66 3.38
C GLU A 104 -31.14 11.72 4.23
N PRO A 105 -31.20 12.26 5.47
CA PRO A 105 -30.11 12.06 6.40
C PRO A 105 -29.94 10.55 6.57
N ASP A 106 -28.73 10.09 6.29
CA ASP A 106 -28.21 8.74 6.40
C ASP A 106 -28.53 8.10 7.77
N ASN A 107 -29.79 7.67 7.92
CA ASN A 107 -30.26 6.83 9.01
C ASN A 107 -29.81 5.38 8.80
N THR A 108 -29.04 5.08 7.75
CA THR A 108 -28.48 3.75 7.50
C THR A 108 -27.53 3.36 8.63
N ILE A 109 -26.76 4.31 9.19
CA ILE A 109 -25.93 4.07 10.38
C ILE A 109 -26.79 3.77 11.61
N LEU A 110 -27.88 4.52 11.82
CA LEU A 110 -28.78 4.34 12.96
C LEU A 110 -29.57 3.02 12.86
N ASN A 111 -29.99 2.66 11.65
CA ASN A 111 -30.73 1.45 11.33
C ASN A 111 -29.80 0.21 11.39
N ALA A 112 -28.55 0.33 10.94
CA ALA A 112 -27.54 -0.71 11.10
C ALA A 112 -27.19 -0.95 12.57
N MET A 113 -27.09 0.12 13.39
CA MET A 113 -26.91 -0.02 14.84
C MET A 113 -28.12 -0.68 15.50
N ALA A 114 -29.35 -0.30 15.13
CA ALA A 114 -30.57 -0.91 15.68
C ALA A 114 -30.65 -2.42 15.36
N MET A 115 -30.32 -2.82 14.13
CA MET A 115 -30.26 -4.23 13.73
C MET A 115 -29.17 -5.00 14.48
N ALA A 116 -27.96 -4.43 14.59
CA ALA A 116 -26.87 -5.06 15.34
C ALA A 116 -27.21 -5.28 16.82
N GLN A 117 -27.93 -4.33 17.44
CA GLN A 117 -28.37 -4.44 18.84
C GLN A 117 -29.50 -5.47 19.03
N LEU A 118 -30.38 -5.60 18.04
CA LEU A 118 -31.40 -6.67 18.01
C LEU A 118 -30.77 -8.06 17.84
N THR A 119 -29.74 -8.20 17.00
CA THR A 119 -28.98 -9.45 16.87
C THR A 119 -28.19 -9.78 18.14
N GLY A 120 -27.56 -8.78 18.77
CA GLY A 120 -26.84 -8.95 20.03
C GLY A 120 -27.73 -9.43 21.17
N SER A 121 -28.95 -8.88 21.29
CA SER A 121 -29.90 -9.29 22.33
C SER A 121 -30.47 -10.70 22.11
N GLN A 122 -30.66 -11.13 20.86
CA GLN A 122 -31.02 -12.53 20.54
C GLN A 122 -29.89 -13.53 20.86
N LEU A 123 -28.62 -13.15 20.67
CA LEU A 123 -27.49 -13.98 21.07
C LEU A 123 -27.41 -14.16 22.59
N THR A 124 -27.66 -13.09 23.36
CA THR A 124 -27.67 -13.16 24.83
C THR A 124 -28.87 -13.95 25.38
N ALA A 125 -30.05 -13.86 24.74
CA ALA A 125 -31.21 -14.65 25.11
C ALA A 125 -30.99 -16.16 24.86
N SER A 126 -30.35 -16.52 23.74
CA SER A 126 -29.99 -17.91 23.43
C SER A 126 -28.88 -18.46 24.34
N GLN A 127 -27.95 -17.63 24.82
CA GLN A 127 -26.87 -18.08 25.71
C GLN A 127 -27.37 -18.32 27.16
N SER A 128 -28.38 -17.57 27.63
CA SER A 128 -28.96 -17.80 28.97
C SER A 128 -29.83 -19.05 29.09
N ALA A 129 -30.36 -19.57 27.97
CA ALA A 129 -31.11 -20.83 27.94
C ALA A 129 -30.20 -22.09 27.90
N GLY A 130 -28.91 -21.94 27.61
CA GLY A 130 -27.96 -23.04 27.48
C GLY A 130 -27.18 -23.41 28.75
N THR A 131 -27.21 -22.57 29.78
CA THR A 131 -26.37 -22.75 30.98
C THR A 131 -27.07 -23.46 32.15
N GLU A 132 -28.36 -23.76 32.05
CA GLU A 132 -29.09 -24.48 33.12
C GLU A 132 -29.07 -26.01 32.98
N GLN A 133 -28.58 -26.56 31.86
CA GLN A 133 -28.59 -28.02 31.61
C GLN A 133 -27.26 -28.76 31.87
N VAL A 134 -26.20 -28.06 32.28
CA VAL A 134 -24.85 -28.65 32.46
C VAL A 134 -24.46 -28.86 33.93
N ASN A 135 -25.34 -28.56 34.89
CA ASN A 135 -25.10 -28.84 36.31
C ASN A 135 -26.13 -29.80 36.91
N SER A 136 -26.26 -30.98 36.30
CA SER A 136 -26.88 -32.16 36.92
C SER A 136 -26.38 -33.42 36.19
N ARG A 137 -25.12 -33.77 36.43
CA ARG A 137 -24.59 -35.13 36.31
C ARG A 137 -23.42 -35.31 37.26
#